data_AF-A0A0C9TSU1-F1
#
_entry.id   AF-A0A0C9TSU1-F1
#
_cell.length_a   1.000
_cell.length_b   1.000
_cell.length_c   1.000
_cell.angle_alpha   90.00
_cell.angle_beta   90.00
_cell.angle_gamma   90.00
#
_symmetry.space_group_name_H-M   'P 1'
#
loop_
_entity.id
_entity.type
_entity.pdbx_description
1 polymer ?
#
loop_
_entity_poly.entity_id
_entity_poly.type
_entity_poly.pdbx_seq_one_letter_code
_entity_poly.pdbx_strand_id
1 'polypeptide(L)'
;NSTMHDNDPELLEREKRRNLSGDQHGKSTPIDNAPGWNESLATASEAFVKADRTTTSIHELQEKTVNYVQSRHDTNDRLETREASYLRDEVDGPLGSA
;
A
#
# COMPACT_ATOMS: atom_id res chain seq x y z
N ASN A 1 2.02 19.95 -4.21
CA ASN A 1 1.02 18.94 -3.80
C ASN A 1 1.74 17.84 -3.06
N SER A 2 1.38 17.60 -1.79
CA SER A 2 1.94 16.53 -0.97
C SER A 2 1.06 15.29 -1.10
N THR A 3 1.64 14.13 -1.37
CA THR A 3 0.95 12.85 -1.55
C THR A 3 1.34 11.89 -0.43
N MET A 4 0.45 11.00 0.00
CA MET A 4 0.71 10.12 1.16
C MET A 4 1.84 9.10 0.91
N HIS A 5 2.21 8.87 -0.35
CA HIS A 5 3.27 7.94 -0.75
C HIS A 5 4.62 8.61 -1.04
N ASP A 6 4.79 9.93 -0.87
CA ASP A 6 6.05 10.67 -1.11
C ASP A 6 6.79 10.33 -2.42
N ASN A 7 6.06 9.94 -3.47
CA ASN A 7 6.58 9.43 -4.75
C ASN A 7 7.44 8.16 -4.67
N ASP A 8 7.27 7.33 -3.64
CA ASP A 8 7.86 5.99 -3.57
C ASP A 8 7.30 5.11 -4.71
N PRO A 9 8.13 4.71 -5.70
CA PRO A 9 7.68 3.93 -6.84
C PRO A 9 7.20 2.53 -6.45
N GLU A 10 7.78 1.90 -5.44
CA GLU A 10 7.39 0.55 -5.01
C GLU A 10 6.00 0.57 -4.38
N LEU A 11 5.73 1.57 -3.55
CA LEU A 11 4.42 1.78 -2.94
C LEU A 11 3.35 2.06 -4.00
N LEU A 12 3.67 2.91 -4.98
CA LEU A 12 2.79 3.24 -6.10
C LEU A 12 2.42 2.00 -6.93
N GLU A 13 3.39 1.19 -7.33
CA GLU A 13 3.14 0.00 -8.15
C GLU A 13 2.34 -1.05 -7.39
N ARG A 14 2.66 -1.28 -6.12
CA ARG A 14 1.96 -2.23 -5.26
C ARG A 14 0.50 -1.84 -5.05
N GLU A 15 0.23 -0.60 -4.68
CA GLU A 15 -1.13 -0.11 -4.45
C GLU A 15 -1.92 -0.01 -5.76
N LYS A 16 -1.28 0.39 -6.87
CA LYS A 16 -1.90 0.37 -8.20
C LYS A 16 -2.33 -1.04 -8.60
N ARG A 17 -1.47 -2.04 -8.38
CA ARG A 17 -1.80 -3.46 -8.63
C ARG A 17 -2.97 -3.91 -7.77
N ARG A 18 -2.98 -3.57 -6.47
CA ARG A 18 -4.11 -3.85 -5.56
C ARG A 18 -5.41 -3.25 -6.07
N ASN A 19 -5.42 -1.97 -6.44
CA ASN A 19 -6.58 -1.27 -7.00
C ASN A 19 -7.11 -1.91 -8.29
N LEU A 20 -6.21 -2.35 -9.18
CA LEU A 20 -6.60 -3.00 -10.44
C LEU A 20 -7.13 -4.42 -10.23
N SER A 21 -6.65 -5.12 -9.20
CA SER A 21 -7.08 -6.47 -8.84
C SER A 21 -8.41 -6.52 -8.06
N GLY A 22 -8.90 -5.38 -7.55
CA GLY A 22 -10.09 -5.35 -6.71
C GLY A 22 -9.83 -5.66 -5.23
N ASP A 23 -8.59 -6.04 -4.85
CA ASP A 23 -8.19 -6.41 -3.48
C ASP A 23 -7.89 -5.18 -2.57
N GLN A 24 -8.25 -3.97 -3.01
CA GLN A 24 -8.16 -2.77 -2.17
C GLN A 24 -9.14 -2.80 -0.98
N HIS A 25 -10.23 -3.55 -1.11
CA HIS A 25 -11.29 -3.63 -0.10
C HIS A 25 -10.81 -4.41 1.13
N GLY A 26 -10.51 -3.67 2.21
CA GLY A 26 -10.02 -4.21 3.49
C GLY A 26 -8.57 -3.84 3.82
N LYS A 27 -7.78 -3.43 2.82
CA LYS A 27 -6.33 -3.16 2.97
C LYS A 27 -5.89 -1.73 2.67
N SER A 28 -6.76 -0.89 2.09
CA SER A 28 -6.39 0.46 1.64
C SER A 28 -7.35 1.57 2.10
N THR A 29 -8.42 1.25 2.84
CA THR A 29 -9.39 2.24 3.35
C THR A 29 -9.91 1.90 4.75
N PRO A 30 -9.56 2.68 5.79
CA PRO A 30 -10.14 2.52 7.13
C PRO A 30 -11.48 3.26 7.30
N ILE A 31 -11.97 3.95 6.26
CA ILE A 31 -13.09 4.87 6.35
C ILE A 31 -14.35 4.36 5.62
N ASP A 32 -15.46 4.29 6.35
CA ASP A 32 -16.74 3.74 5.89
C ASP A 32 -17.44 4.57 4.80
N ASN A 33 -17.23 5.90 4.78
CA ASN A 33 -17.88 6.83 3.83
C ASN A 33 -17.14 6.97 2.48
N ALA A 34 -16.09 6.18 2.24
CA ALA A 34 -15.23 6.30 1.07
C ALA A 34 -14.87 4.92 0.46
N PRO A 35 -15.85 4.13 0.01
CA PRO A 35 -15.58 2.79 -0.53
C PRO A 35 -14.68 2.87 -1.76
N GLY A 36 -13.62 2.06 -1.79
CA GLY A 36 -12.67 1.99 -2.91
C GLY A 36 -11.67 3.15 -2.97
N TRP A 37 -11.69 4.06 -1.99
CA TRP A 37 -10.66 5.09 -1.85
C TRP A 37 -9.36 4.45 -1.33
N ASN A 38 -8.21 4.85 -1.87
CA ASN A 38 -6.91 4.34 -1.44
C ASN A 38 -6.13 5.48 -0.79
N GLU A 39 -6.02 5.46 0.53
CA GLU A 39 -5.31 6.50 1.28
C GLU A 39 -3.83 6.60 0.88
N SER A 40 -3.19 5.45 0.58
CA SER A 40 -1.77 5.40 0.20
C SER A 40 -1.51 6.07 -1.16
N LEU A 41 -2.50 6.13 -2.05
CA LEU A 41 -2.41 6.82 -3.34
C LEU A 41 -3.02 8.23 -3.32
N ALA A 42 -3.67 8.61 -2.21
CA ALA A 42 -4.37 9.87 -2.11
C ALA A 42 -3.42 11.05 -1.94
N THR A 43 -3.89 12.22 -2.37
CA THR A 43 -3.26 13.48 -1.98
C THR A 43 -3.57 13.78 -0.51
N ALA A 44 -2.68 14.45 0.21
CA ALA A 44 -2.90 14.84 1.61
C ALA A 44 -4.22 15.59 1.82
N SER A 45 -4.58 16.50 0.89
CA SER A 45 -5.85 17.23 0.92
C SER A 45 -7.07 16.31 0.74
N GLU A 46 -6.97 15.28 -0.08
CA GLU A 46 -8.05 14.32 -0.27
C GLU A 46 -8.24 13.47 1.00
N ALA A 47 -7.15 13.00 1.61
CA ALA A 47 -7.19 12.28 2.87
C ALA A 47 -7.83 13.10 3.99
N PHE A 48 -7.46 14.37 4.10
CA PHE A 48 -8.03 15.28 5.08
C PHE A 48 -9.54 15.47 4.89
N VAL A 49 -9.98 15.69 3.66
CA VAL A 49 -11.41 15.88 3.34
C VAL A 49 -12.21 14.60 3.60
N LYS A 50 -11.63 13.42 3.35
CA LYS A 50 -12.30 12.14 3.63
C LYS A 50 -12.43 11.90 5.13
N ALA A 51 -11.39 12.20 5.91
CA ALA A 51 -11.41 12.15 7.37
C ALA A 51 -12.43 13.14 7.98
N ASP A 52 -12.45 14.38 7.50
CA ASP A 52 -13.36 15.43 7.99
C ASP A 52 -14.84 15.11 7.70
N ARG A 53 -15.12 14.47 6.55
CA ARG A 53 -16.48 14.05 6.19
C ARG A 53 -16.95 12.81 6.94
N THR A 54 -16.11 12.20 7.77
CA THR A 54 -16.54 11.06 8.59
C THR A 54 -17.47 11.54 9.70
N THR A 55 -18.55 10.80 9.93
CA THR A 55 -19.49 11.07 11.03
C THR A 55 -19.06 10.41 12.34
N THR A 56 -17.94 9.69 12.30
CA THR A 56 -17.37 8.91 13.41
C THR A 56 -16.60 9.85 14.34
N SER A 57 -16.58 9.56 15.64
CA SER A 57 -15.77 10.38 16.56
C SER A 57 -14.28 10.28 16.23
N ILE A 58 -13.51 11.33 16.51
CA ILE A 58 -12.05 11.33 16.26
C ILE A 58 -11.38 10.15 16.98
N HIS A 59 -11.84 9.81 18.18
CA HIS A 59 -11.32 8.71 18.97
C HIS A 59 -11.53 7.36 18.26
N GLU A 60 -12.74 7.09 17.78
CA GLU A 60 -13.05 5.86 17.03
C GLU A 60 -12.31 5.81 15.69
N LEU A 61 -12.11 6.96 15.02
CA LEU A 61 -11.33 7.04 13.80
C LEU A 61 -9.86 6.67 14.05
N GLN A 62 -9.28 7.19 15.13
CA GLN A 62 -7.93 6.84 15.56
C GLN A 62 -7.81 5.35 15.90
N GLU A 63 -8.74 4.81 16.68
CA GLU A 63 -8.77 3.39 17.05
C GLU A 63 -8.87 2.49 15.81
N LYS A 64 -9.77 2.81 14.87
CA LYS A 64 -9.88 2.09 13.59
C LYS A 64 -8.60 2.16 12.78
N THR A 65 -7.97 3.33 12.73
CA THR A 65 -6.71 3.54 11.99
C THR A 65 -5.57 2.72 12.60
N VAL A 66 -5.45 2.70 13.93
CA VAL A 66 -4.43 1.92 14.65
C VAL A 66 -4.64 0.43 14.42
N ASN A 67 -5.87 -0.07 14.60
CA ASN A 67 -6.21 -1.48 14.35
C ASN A 67 -5.92 -1.87 12.89
N TYR A 68 -6.24 -0.98 11.95
CA TYR A 68 -5.94 -1.17 10.54
C TYR A 68 -4.43 -1.26 10.26
N VAL A 69 -3.63 -0.33 10.79
CA VAL A 69 -2.16 -0.36 10.63
C VAL A 69 -1.57 -1.64 11.24
N GLN A 70 -2.07 -2.06 12.40
CA GLN A 70 -1.64 -3.30 13.04
C GLN A 70 -1.96 -4.54 12.19
N SER A 71 -3.19 -4.67 11.68
CA SER A 71 -3.60 -5.80 10.83
C SER A 71 -2.85 -5.86 9.49
N ARG A 72 -2.41 -4.72 8.96
CA ARG A 72 -1.57 -4.65 7.74
C ARG A 72 -0.15 -5.17 7.98
N HIS A 73 0.33 -5.14 9.22
CA HIS A 73 1.67 -5.61 9.62
C HIS A 73 1.68 -7.08 10.07
N ASP A 74 0.55 -7.79 10.03
CA ASP A 74 0.54 -9.23 10.22
C ASP A 74 1.38 -9.90 9.13
N THR A 75 2.44 -10.55 9.60
CA THR A 75 3.63 -11.17 8.97
C THR A 75 3.54 -11.80 7.57
N ASN A 76 2.37 -12.01 6.99
CA ASN A 76 2.23 -12.69 5.70
C ASN A 76 2.63 -11.82 4.49
N ASP A 77 2.40 -10.50 4.52
CA ASP A 77 2.80 -9.59 3.43
C ASP A 77 4.34 -9.38 3.37
N ARG A 78 5.07 -9.77 4.44
CA ARG A 78 6.54 -9.73 4.50
C ARG A 78 7.20 -10.94 3.82
N LEU A 79 6.49 -12.06 3.66
CA LEU A 79 7.04 -13.26 3.02
C LEU A 79 7.14 -13.10 1.50
N GLU A 80 6.15 -12.46 0.85
CA GLU A 80 6.21 -12.23 -0.60
C GLU A 80 7.31 -11.25 -1.03
N THR A 81 7.72 -10.32 -0.17
CA THR A 81 8.77 -9.34 -0.50
C THR A 81 10.17 -9.95 -0.53
N ARG A 82 10.35 -11.15 0.05
CA ARG A 82 11.69 -11.75 0.22
C ARG A 82 12.06 -12.76 -0.88
N GLU A 83 11.11 -13.19 -1.69
CA GLU A 83 11.35 -14.08 -2.82
C GLU A 83 11.27 -13.29 -4.13
N ALA A 84 12.33 -12.53 -4.42
CA ALA A 84 12.53 -12.05 -5.77
C ALA A 84 12.86 -13.26 -6.66
N SER A 85 11.92 -13.69 -7.49
CA SER A 85 12.08 -14.75 -8.49
C SER A 85 12.89 -14.25 -9.68
N TYR A 86 14.11 -13.78 -9.44
CA TYR A 86 15.09 -13.67 -10.51
C TYR A 86 15.58 -15.09 -10.80
N LEU A 87 15.09 -15.67 -11.90
CA LEU A 87 15.82 -16.74 -12.57
C LEU A 87 17.26 -16.26 -12.70
N ARG A 88 18.18 -17.00 -12.08
CA ARG A 88 19.61 -16.74 -12.13
C ARG A 88 20.03 -16.91 -13.59
N ASP A 89 20.01 -15.82 -14.35
CA ASP A 89 20.50 -15.81 -15.72
C ASP A 89 22.02 -15.99 -15.62
N GLU A 90 22.48 -17.21 -15.83
CA GLU A 90 23.90 -17.51 -15.95
C GLU A 90 24.38 -16.83 -17.24
N VAL A 91 24.98 -15.65 -17.07
CA VAL A 91 25.70 -14.98 -18.15
C VAL A 91 27.00 -15.74 -18.43
N ASP A 92 26.93 -16.70 -19.34
CA ASP A 92 28.12 -17.34 -19.92
C ASP A 92 28.84 -16.31 -20.80
N GLY A 93 29.72 -15.53 -20.16
CA GLY A 93 30.53 -14.50 -20.80
C GLY A 93 31.82 -15.09 -21.37
N PRO A 94 32.37 -14.54 -22.46
CA PRO A 94 33.52 -15.09 -23.20
C PRO A 94 34.88 -15.05 -22.45
N LEU A 95 34.89 -14.78 -21.15
CA LEU A 95 36.09 -14.77 -20.31
C LEU A 95 36.32 -16.08 -19.53
N GLY A 96 35.46 -17.10 -19.72
CA GLY A 96 35.55 -18.40 -19.03
C GLY A 96 36.67 -19.33 -19.50
N SER A 97 37.46 -18.93 -20.52
CA SER A 97 38.62 -19.68 -20.99
C SER A 97 39.78 -18.74 -21.29
N ALA A 98 40.57 -18.45 -20.26
CA ALA A 98 41.94 -17.93 -20.38
C ALA A 98 42.81 -18.57 -19.28
#